data_AF-A0A1V4KAJ4-F1
#
_entry.id   AF-A0A1V4KAJ4-F1
#
_cell.length_a   1.000
_cell.length_b   1.000
_cell.length_c   1.000
_cell.angle_alpha   90.00
_cell.angle_beta   90.00
_cell.angle_gamma   90.00
#
_symmetry.space_group_name_H-M   'P 1'
#
loop_
_entity.id
_entity.type
_entity.pdbx_description
1 polymer ?
#
loop_
_entity_poly.entity_id
_entity_poly.type
_entity_poly.pdbx_seq_one_letter_code
_entity_poly.pdbx_strand_id
1 'polypeptide(L)'
;MPSSSKELVEPDYASLELLFCVPPTAPKEKPGPKMKKSKEITFVGPKKSLLLSIFLKQFKCSNEEIVAMIQKGDRSKLDAERLKQLLKLLPDDHEINGLKSCKEEKSELADADQFYLNLLEVPSYQLRIECMLICEETKILLECLWPKAEAIRTACETLLTSHRLLVFCQLILKVGNFLNYGHHTGDAGGFKISALLRLTETKANQSHITLLHHILEGSLDASKDLQKEFASIEKKKEELADYFCEDRKKLSLEDVFNTMKTFRELFLKALQENEERKAQAAKSEKRKKQLRGEDAKRLKGEYGKSITFNKN
;
A
#
# COMPACT_ATOMS: atom_id res chain seq x y z
N MET A 1 0.70 -74.38 22.50
CA MET A 1 1.57 -73.19 22.44
C MET A 1 1.44 -72.56 21.06
N PRO A 2 1.16 -71.25 20.90
CA PRO A 2 0.12 -70.43 21.51
C PRO A 2 -1.02 -70.11 20.50
N SER A 3 -2.24 -69.92 21.03
CA SER A 3 -3.43 -69.46 20.30
C SER A 3 -3.38 -67.94 20.13
N SER A 4 -3.29 -67.45 18.90
CA SER A 4 -3.32 -66.02 18.58
C SER A 4 -4.72 -65.60 18.13
N SER A 5 -5.61 -65.40 19.10
CA SER A 5 -6.91 -64.75 18.88
C SER A 5 -6.64 -63.28 18.53
N LYS A 6 -6.96 -62.85 17.31
CA LYS A 6 -6.96 -61.42 16.96
C LYS A 6 -8.17 -60.79 17.66
N GLU A 7 -7.95 -60.15 18.81
CA GLU A 7 -8.96 -59.29 19.43
C GLU A 7 -9.23 -58.11 18.49
N LEU A 8 -10.38 -58.15 17.85
CA LEU A 8 -10.95 -57.00 17.14
C LEU A 8 -11.36 -55.99 18.21
N VAL A 9 -10.61 -54.90 18.31
CA VAL A 9 -10.96 -53.77 19.18
C VAL A 9 -12.12 -53.04 18.52
N GLU A 10 -13.32 -53.22 19.06
CA GLU A 10 -14.49 -52.44 18.64
C GLU A 10 -14.47 -51.06 19.32
N PRO A 11 -14.69 -49.96 18.59
CA PRO A 11 -14.82 -48.63 19.17
C PRO A 11 -15.96 -48.55 20.18
N ASP A 12 -15.79 -47.74 21.22
CA ASP A 12 -16.88 -47.42 22.16
C ASP A 12 -17.89 -46.48 21.48
N TYR A 13 -18.84 -47.09 20.79
CA TYR A 13 -19.91 -46.37 20.09
C TYR A 13 -20.81 -45.58 21.05
N ALA A 14 -20.93 -45.98 22.32
CA ALA A 14 -21.73 -45.25 23.31
C ALA A 14 -21.07 -43.92 23.70
N SER A 15 -19.74 -43.92 23.88
CA SER A 15 -18.97 -42.69 24.11
C SER A 15 -19.02 -41.75 22.89
N LEU A 16 -18.95 -42.32 21.68
CA LEU A 16 -19.05 -41.54 20.44
C LEU A 16 -20.44 -40.91 20.25
N GLU A 17 -21.53 -41.61 20.56
CA GLU A 17 -22.87 -41.01 20.56
C GLU A 17 -22.98 -39.87 21.59
N LEU A 18 -22.47 -40.07 22.80
CA LEU A 18 -22.60 -39.06 23.85
C LEU A 18 -21.83 -37.76 23.53
N LEU A 19 -20.67 -37.88 22.88
CA LEU A 19 -19.77 -36.75 22.61
C LEU A 19 -20.02 -36.07 21.25
N PHE A 20 -20.58 -36.79 20.27
CA PHE A 20 -20.68 -36.32 18.88
C PHE A 20 -22.12 -36.33 18.32
N CYS A 21 -23.15 -36.58 19.12
CA CYS A 21 -24.53 -36.37 18.69
C CYS A 21 -24.83 -34.89 18.43
N VAL A 22 -25.65 -34.63 17.40
CA VAL A 22 -26.25 -33.30 17.16
C VAL A 22 -27.12 -32.97 18.37
N PRO A 23 -26.95 -31.82 19.04
CA PRO A 23 -27.77 -31.46 20.18
C PRO A 23 -29.24 -31.49 19.77
N PRO A 24 -30.14 -32.16 20.52
CA PRO A 24 -31.55 -32.11 20.23
C PRO A 24 -32.00 -30.65 20.28
N THR A 25 -32.62 -30.18 19.20
CA THR A 25 -33.26 -28.87 19.17
C THR A 25 -34.28 -28.85 20.30
N ALA A 26 -34.02 -28.07 21.34
CA ALA A 26 -35.00 -27.78 22.36
C ALA A 26 -36.32 -27.38 21.67
N PRO A 27 -37.49 -27.84 22.16
CA PRO A 27 -38.77 -27.37 21.64
C PRO A 27 -38.74 -25.86 21.68
N LYS A 28 -38.83 -25.22 20.51
CA LYS A 28 -39.05 -23.78 20.44
C LYS A 28 -40.31 -23.53 21.25
N GLU A 29 -40.16 -22.88 22.40
CA GLU A 29 -41.27 -22.19 23.04
C GLU A 29 -41.99 -21.42 21.93
N LYS A 30 -43.32 -21.57 21.89
CA LYS A 30 -44.16 -20.79 20.97
C LYS A 30 -43.67 -19.35 21.05
N PRO A 31 -43.35 -18.68 19.93
CA PRO A 31 -42.99 -17.28 20.03
C PRO A 31 -44.18 -16.60 20.71
N GLY A 32 -43.92 -16.06 21.91
CA GLY A 32 -44.78 -15.04 22.48
C GLY A 32 -45.06 -14.00 21.40
N PRO A 33 -46.20 -13.30 21.44
CA PRO A 33 -46.65 -12.45 20.36
C PRO A 33 -45.46 -11.62 19.87
N LYS A 34 -45.05 -11.85 18.62
CA LYS A 34 -43.94 -11.11 18.00
C LYS A 34 -44.23 -9.65 18.28
N MET A 35 -43.47 -9.06 19.19
CA MET A 35 -43.45 -7.63 19.39
C MET A 35 -43.26 -7.09 17.98
N LYS A 36 -44.27 -6.37 17.47
CA LYS A 36 -44.18 -5.71 16.17
C LYS A 36 -42.86 -4.95 16.22
N LYS A 37 -41.86 -5.38 15.45
CA LYS A 37 -40.71 -4.52 15.18
C LYS A 37 -41.35 -3.23 14.65
N SER A 38 -41.19 -2.15 15.40
CA SER A 38 -41.51 -0.81 14.93
C SER A 38 -40.98 -0.71 13.51
N LYS A 39 -41.81 -0.23 12.59
CA LYS A 39 -41.34 0.04 11.23
C LYS A 39 -40.31 1.16 11.36
N GLU A 40 -39.05 0.78 11.49
CA GLU A 40 -37.92 1.71 11.41
C GLU A 40 -38.00 2.40 10.05
N ILE A 41 -37.89 3.72 10.07
CA ILE A 41 -37.98 4.54 8.87
C ILE A 41 -36.59 4.52 8.23
N THR A 42 -36.54 4.26 6.92
CA THR A 42 -35.29 4.19 6.17
C THR A 42 -35.45 4.86 4.81
N PHE A 43 -34.49 5.71 4.46
CA PHE A 43 -34.39 6.39 3.18
C PHE A 43 -33.42 5.66 2.24
N VAL A 44 -32.68 4.69 2.78
CA VAL A 44 -31.66 3.92 2.07
C VAL A 44 -32.27 2.64 1.52
N GLY A 45 -31.92 2.28 0.29
CA GLY A 45 -32.40 1.04 -0.34
C GLY A 45 -32.03 -0.20 0.50
N PRO A 46 -32.92 -1.22 0.60
CA PRO A 46 -32.76 -2.34 1.55
C PRO A 46 -31.47 -3.14 1.35
N LYS A 47 -30.98 -3.26 0.11
CA LYS A 47 -29.69 -3.90 -0.18
C LYS A 47 -28.50 -3.11 0.37
N LYS A 48 -28.50 -1.80 0.17
CA LYS A 48 -27.41 -0.92 0.61
C LYS A 48 -27.41 -0.77 2.13
N SER A 49 -28.60 -0.62 2.73
CA SER A 49 -28.80 -0.61 4.18
C SER A 49 -28.23 -1.88 4.83
N LEU A 50 -28.53 -3.07 4.27
CA LEU A 50 -27.96 -4.33 4.74
C LEU A 50 -26.43 -4.37 4.62
N LEU A 51 -25.87 -3.99 3.46
CA LEU A 51 -24.43 -3.99 3.24
C LEU A 51 -23.70 -3.04 4.20
N LEU A 52 -24.28 -1.86 4.45
CA LEU A 52 -23.73 -0.89 5.37
C LEU A 52 -23.77 -1.41 6.81
N SER A 53 -24.91 -1.95 7.28
CA SER A 53 -24.99 -2.52 8.63
C SER A 53 -24.02 -3.71 8.81
N ILE A 54 -23.79 -4.52 7.78
CA ILE A 54 -22.76 -5.57 7.81
C ILE A 54 -21.36 -4.95 7.93
N PHE A 55 -21.05 -3.92 7.15
CA PHE A 55 -19.78 -3.20 7.21
C PHE A 55 -19.54 -2.59 8.58
N LEU A 56 -20.51 -1.85 9.14
CA LEU A 56 -20.40 -1.18 10.44
C LEU A 56 -20.17 -2.18 11.59
N LYS A 57 -20.82 -3.35 11.55
CA LYS A 57 -20.63 -4.41 12.55
C LYS A 57 -19.20 -4.97 12.61
N GLN A 58 -18.40 -4.84 11.54
CA GLN A 58 -17.01 -5.31 11.52
C GLN A 58 -16.12 -4.53 12.49
N PHE A 59 -16.49 -3.29 12.84
CA PHE A 59 -15.69 -2.43 13.71
C PHE A 59 -15.88 -2.70 15.20
N LYS A 60 -16.96 -3.40 15.58
CA LYS A 60 -17.34 -3.71 16.98
C LYS A 60 -17.36 -2.46 17.87
N CYS A 61 -17.80 -1.33 17.33
CA CYS A 61 -17.84 -0.03 18.00
C CYS A 61 -19.10 0.74 17.54
N SER A 62 -19.45 1.85 18.19
CA SER A 62 -20.65 2.62 17.87
C SER A 62 -20.48 3.44 16.58
N ASN A 63 -21.61 3.86 15.98
CA ASN A 63 -21.61 4.70 14.78
C ASN A 63 -20.92 6.05 15.05
N GLU A 64 -21.11 6.62 16.24
CA GLU A 64 -20.46 7.84 16.71
C GLU A 64 -18.93 7.68 16.77
N GLU A 65 -18.45 6.53 17.24
CA GLU A 65 -17.02 6.24 17.30
C GLU A 65 -16.41 6.13 15.89
N ILE A 66 -17.11 5.49 14.94
CA ILE A 66 -16.67 5.41 13.54
C ILE A 66 -16.62 6.81 12.91
N VAL A 67 -17.66 7.61 13.11
CA VAL A 67 -17.72 8.98 12.60
C VAL A 67 -16.64 9.86 13.25
N ALA A 68 -16.37 9.69 14.54
CA ALA A 68 -15.29 10.38 15.22
C ALA A 68 -13.90 9.99 14.67
N MET A 69 -13.67 8.71 14.35
CA MET A 69 -12.45 8.26 13.68
C MET A 69 -12.30 8.95 12.32
N ILE A 70 -13.37 8.96 11.51
CA ILE A 70 -13.38 9.66 10.21
C ILE A 70 -13.08 11.14 10.42
N GLN A 71 -13.78 11.83 11.33
CA GLN A 71 -13.60 13.25 11.61
C GLN A 71 -12.17 13.59 12.03
N LYS A 72 -11.54 12.76 12.88
CA LYS A 72 -10.16 12.93 13.33
C LYS A 72 -9.12 12.47 12.31
N GLY A 73 -9.53 11.74 11.28
CA GLY A 73 -8.60 11.09 10.35
C GLY A 73 -7.81 9.95 10.97
N ASP A 74 -8.38 9.28 11.97
CA ASP A 74 -7.78 8.13 12.65
C ASP A 74 -7.87 6.89 11.75
N ARG A 75 -6.70 6.33 11.42
CA ARG A 75 -6.55 5.19 10.49
C ARG A 75 -6.25 3.87 11.21
N SER A 76 -6.27 3.86 12.55
CA SER A 76 -5.93 2.68 13.37
C SER A 76 -6.83 1.46 13.11
N LYS A 77 -8.11 1.68 12.81
CA LYS A 77 -9.10 0.63 12.47
C LYS A 77 -9.62 0.71 11.03
N LEU A 78 -9.14 1.67 10.26
CA LEU A 78 -9.60 1.99 8.90
C LEU A 78 -8.42 1.81 7.93
N ASP A 79 -8.14 0.56 7.58
CA ASP A 79 -7.16 0.21 6.55
C ASP A 79 -7.64 0.56 5.14
N ALA A 80 -6.75 0.41 4.15
CA ALA A 80 -7.04 0.75 2.75
C ALA A 80 -8.26 0.00 2.18
N GLU A 81 -8.47 -1.26 2.57
CA GLU A 81 -9.58 -2.07 2.05
C GLU A 81 -10.92 -1.62 2.64
N ARG A 82 -10.96 -1.37 3.96
CA ARG A 82 -12.13 -0.84 4.65
C ARG A 82 -12.52 0.54 4.13
N LEU A 83 -11.53 1.41 3.87
CA LEU A 83 -11.77 2.74 3.30
C LEU A 83 -12.33 2.65 1.86
N LYS A 84 -11.82 1.74 1.03
CA LYS A 84 -12.39 1.46 -0.31
C LYS A 84 -13.83 0.96 -0.25
N GLN A 85 -14.12 0.06 0.69
CA GLN A 85 -15.48 -0.44 0.90
C GLN A 85 -16.42 0.67 1.37
N LEU A 86 -15.98 1.50 2.31
CA LEU A 86 -16.75 2.66 2.79
C LEU A 86 -17.06 3.63 1.65
N LEU A 87 -16.08 3.96 0.80
CA LEU A 87 -16.29 4.84 -0.37
C LEU A 87 -17.38 4.32 -1.31
N LYS A 88 -17.43 3.00 -1.54
CA LYS A 88 -18.48 2.36 -2.36
C LYS A 88 -19.87 2.40 -1.71
N LEU A 89 -19.91 2.49 -0.39
CA LEU A 89 -21.14 2.50 0.41
C LEU A 89 -21.64 3.91 0.73
N LEU A 90 -20.95 4.97 0.36
CA LEU A 90 -21.36 6.34 0.69
C LEU A 90 -22.77 6.68 0.16
N PRO A 91 -23.53 7.55 0.86
CA PRO A 91 -24.85 7.92 0.42
C PRO A 91 -24.80 8.76 -0.86
N ASP A 92 -25.76 8.55 -1.75
CA ASP A 92 -25.91 9.36 -2.97
C ASP A 92 -26.70 10.66 -2.71
N ASP A 93 -26.74 11.57 -3.69
CA ASP A 93 -27.39 12.87 -3.53
C ASP A 93 -28.90 12.75 -3.21
N HIS A 94 -29.58 11.71 -3.70
CA HIS A 94 -31.00 11.49 -3.43
C HIS A 94 -31.22 11.06 -1.97
N GLU A 95 -30.43 10.09 -1.49
CA GLU A 95 -30.41 9.63 -0.10
C GLU A 95 -30.06 10.77 0.86
N ILE A 96 -29.05 11.58 0.52
CA ILE A 96 -28.64 12.75 1.33
C ILE A 96 -29.79 13.76 1.45
N ASN A 97 -30.50 14.04 0.36
CA ASN A 97 -31.61 14.99 0.38
C ASN A 97 -32.81 14.45 1.16
N GLY A 98 -33.09 13.14 1.06
CA GLY A 98 -34.11 12.47 1.87
C GLY A 98 -33.82 12.57 3.36
N LEU A 99 -32.59 12.22 3.76
CA LEU A 99 -32.14 12.28 5.16
C LEU A 99 -32.17 13.71 5.73
N LYS A 100 -31.78 14.73 4.95
CA LYS A 100 -31.84 16.14 5.39
C LYS A 100 -33.25 16.69 5.53
N SER A 101 -34.22 16.09 4.84
CA SER A 101 -35.62 16.52 4.86
C SER A 101 -36.45 15.78 5.92
N CYS A 102 -35.87 14.76 6.55
CA CYS A 102 -36.48 14.00 7.62
C CYS A 102 -36.69 14.90 8.85
N LYS A 103 -37.91 14.87 9.40
CA LYS A 103 -38.30 15.59 10.64
C LYS A 103 -38.40 14.67 11.86
N GLU A 104 -38.15 13.38 11.67
CA GLU A 104 -38.26 12.36 12.70
C GLU A 104 -37.04 12.35 13.61
N GLU A 105 -37.17 11.75 14.79
CA GLU A 105 -36.08 11.66 15.75
C GLU A 105 -35.05 10.62 15.29
N LYS A 106 -33.75 10.86 15.54
CA LYS A 106 -32.67 9.95 15.14
C LYS A 106 -32.90 8.50 15.62
N SER A 107 -33.58 8.31 16.75
CA SER A 107 -33.90 7.02 17.36
C SER A 107 -34.94 6.18 16.60
N GLU A 108 -35.72 6.79 15.70
CA GLU A 108 -36.78 6.11 14.93
C GLU A 108 -36.28 5.59 13.56
N LEU A 109 -35.07 5.99 13.17
CA LEU A 109 -34.44 5.61 11.92
C LEU A 109 -33.69 4.28 12.01
N ALA A 110 -33.57 3.58 10.90
CA ALA A 110 -32.73 2.40 10.82
C ALA A 110 -31.25 2.75 11.08
N ASP A 111 -30.48 1.79 11.60
CA ASP A 111 -29.05 1.93 11.95
C ASP A 111 -28.20 2.57 10.83
N ALA A 112 -28.45 2.18 9.58
CA ALA A 112 -27.77 2.71 8.40
C ALA A 112 -28.03 4.23 8.20
N ASP A 113 -29.27 4.66 8.37
CA ASP A 113 -29.70 6.06 8.25
C ASP A 113 -29.13 6.89 9.41
N GLN A 114 -29.09 6.34 10.63
CA GLN A 114 -28.46 6.99 11.78
C GLN A 114 -26.97 7.25 11.54
N PHE A 115 -26.24 6.26 11.00
CA PHE A 115 -24.85 6.43 10.63
C PHE A 115 -24.65 7.55 9.60
N TYR A 116 -25.49 7.60 8.55
CA TYR A 116 -25.40 8.66 7.55
C TYR A 116 -25.70 10.04 8.10
N LEU A 117 -26.68 10.19 9.01
CA LEU A 117 -26.94 11.47 9.65
C LEU A 117 -25.70 11.97 10.41
N ASN A 118 -25.05 11.10 11.18
CA ASN A 118 -23.82 11.46 11.90
C ASN A 118 -22.67 11.76 10.91
N LEU A 119 -22.55 11.01 9.81
CA LEU A 119 -21.53 11.24 8.79
C LEU A 119 -21.72 12.59 8.06
N LEU A 120 -22.97 12.98 7.80
CA LEU A 120 -23.33 14.24 7.14
C LEU A 120 -22.98 15.48 7.97
N GLU A 121 -22.87 15.34 9.29
CA GLU A 121 -22.38 16.39 10.18
C GLU A 121 -20.87 16.64 10.02
N VAL A 122 -20.11 15.66 9.48
CA VAL A 122 -18.68 15.81 9.25
C VAL A 122 -18.43 16.65 7.97
N PRO A 123 -17.76 17.81 8.08
CA PRO A 123 -17.48 18.65 6.92
C PRO A 123 -16.59 17.90 5.91
N SER A 124 -17.05 17.89 4.66
CA SER A 124 -16.31 17.30 3.53
C SER A 124 -15.89 15.84 3.79
N TYR A 125 -16.75 15.05 4.43
CA TYR A 125 -16.47 13.66 4.82
C TYR A 125 -15.97 12.79 3.66
N GLN A 126 -16.51 12.95 2.45
CA GLN A 126 -16.09 12.18 1.26
C GLN A 126 -14.60 12.39 0.97
N LEU A 127 -14.19 13.66 0.82
CA LEU A 127 -12.79 14.04 0.59
C LEU A 127 -11.88 13.57 1.73
N ARG A 128 -12.36 13.61 2.96
CA ARG A 128 -11.61 13.14 4.12
C ARG A 128 -11.33 11.63 4.05
N ILE A 129 -12.33 10.83 3.73
CA ILE A 129 -12.20 9.37 3.54
C ILE A 129 -11.24 9.07 2.37
N GLU A 130 -11.36 9.78 1.25
CA GLU A 130 -10.42 9.67 0.12
C GLU A 130 -8.98 9.99 0.53
N CYS A 131 -8.76 11.05 1.32
CA CYS A 131 -7.43 11.40 1.83
C CYS A 131 -6.88 10.33 2.79
N MET A 132 -7.73 9.78 3.67
CA MET A 132 -7.33 8.68 4.54
C MET A 132 -6.89 7.46 3.72
N LEU A 133 -7.62 7.13 2.64
CA LEU A 133 -7.28 6.02 1.76
C LEU A 133 -5.92 6.23 1.10
N ILE A 134 -5.70 7.41 0.52
CA ILE A 134 -4.41 7.77 -0.09
C ILE A 134 -3.26 7.62 0.91
N CYS A 135 -3.46 8.04 2.16
CA CYS A 135 -2.46 7.91 3.21
C CYS A 135 -2.12 6.44 3.52
N GLU A 136 -3.11 5.54 3.59
CA GLU A 136 -2.87 4.11 3.82
C GLU A 136 -2.21 3.43 2.61
N GLU A 137 -2.66 3.72 1.39
CA GLU A 137 -2.04 3.16 0.17
C GLU A 137 -0.60 3.64 0.00
N THR A 138 -0.34 4.92 0.28
CA THR A 138 1.01 5.50 0.20
C THR A 138 1.92 4.91 1.27
N LYS A 139 1.40 4.64 2.47
CA LYS A 139 2.17 4.00 3.55
C LYS A 139 2.67 2.62 3.10
N ILE A 140 1.78 1.76 2.61
CA ILE A 140 2.14 0.41 2.13
C ILE A 140 3.21 0.52 1.03
N LEU A 141 2.99 1.43 0.10
CA LEU A 141 3.93 1.67 -0.98
C LEU A 141 5.31 2.11 -0.49
N LEU A 142 5.38 3.06 0.45
CA LEU A 142 6.65 3.54 1.03
C LEU A 142 7.36 2.44 1.81
N GLU A 143 6.62 1.64 2.57
CA GLU A 143 7.15 0.48 3.30
C GLU A 143 7.78 -0.54 2.34
N CYS A 144 7.20 -0.72 1.15
CA CYS A 144 7.79 -1.57 0.11
C CYS A 144 8.95 -0.92 -0.66
N LEU A 145 8.96 0.41 -0.79
CA LEU A 145 9.93 1.15 -1.61
C LEU A 145 11.23 1.46 -0.89
N TRP A 146 11.14 1.78 0.41
CA TRP A 146 12.27 2.24 1.20
C TRP A 146 13.43 1.23 1.26
N PRO A 147 13.19 -0.07 1.50
CA PRO A 147 14.29 -1.04 1.57
C PRO A 147 14.99 -1.23 0.21
N LYS A 148 14.27 -1.02 -0.91
CA LYS A 148 14.86 -1.05 -2.26
C LYS A 148 15.88 0.07 -2.42
N ALA A 149 15.50 1.29 -2.04
CA ALA A 149 16.39 2.46 -2.11
C ALA A 149 17.61 2.28 -1.21
N GLU A 150 17.41 1.72 -0.02
CA GLU A 150 18.47 1.50 0.95
C GLU A 150 19.48 0.42 0.50
N ALA A 151 18.99 -0.65 -0.12
CA ALA A 151 19.86 -1.66 -0.70
C ALA A 151 20.75 -1.09 -1.81
N ILE A 152 20.19 -0.23 -2.68
CA ILE A 152 20.94 0.48 -3.73
C ILE A 152 22.01 1.37 -3.12
N ARG A 153 21.61 2.21 -2.16
CA ARG A 153 22.52 3.13 -1.45
C ARG A 153 23.69 2.35 -0.85
N THR A 154 23.38 1.25 -0.15
CA THR A 154 24.38 0.39 0.50
C THR A 154 25.32 -0.27 -0.52
N ALA A 155 24.79 -0.76 -1.65
CA ALA A 155 25.62 -1.34 -2.71
C ALA A 155 26.56 -0.30 -3.34
N CYS A 156 26.05 0.88 -3.66
CA CYS A 156 26.83 2.00 -4.18
C CYS A 156 27.92 2.44 -3.20
N GLU A 157 27.60 2.58 -1.92
CA GLU A 157 28.57 2.95 -0.87
C GLU A 157 29.66 1.90 -0.70
N THR A 158 29.29 0.61 -0.74
CA THR A 158 30.24 -0.50 -0.66
C THR A 158 31.24 -0.43 -1.82
N LEU A 159 30.78 -0.14 -3.05
CA LEU A 159 31.65 0.00 -4.21
C LEU A 159 32.54 1.25 -4.13
N LEU A 160 31.97 2.40 -3.75
CA LEU A 160 32.69 3.68 -3.67
C LEU A 160 33.76 3.71 -2.58
N THR A 161 33.56 2.96 -1.50
CA THR A 161 34.49 2.90 -0.35
C THR A 161 35.41 1.67 -0.37
N SER A 162 35.27 0.79 -1.38
CA SER A 162 36.07 -0.44 -1.46
C SER A 162 37.53 -0.15 -1.81
N HIS A 163 38.40 -0.19 -0.80
CA HIS A 163 39.85 -0.13 -0.98
C HIS A 163 40.36 -1.28 -1.86
N ARG A 164 39.77 -2.47 -1.73
CA ARG A 164 40.14 -3.69 -2.47
C ARG A 164 39.93 -3.54 -3.98
N LEU A 165 38.78 -3.00 -4.37
CA LEU A 165 38.48 -2.72 -5.78
C LEU A 165 39.47 -1.70 -6.35
N LEU A 166 39.84 -0.67 -5.57
CA LEU A 166 40.85 0.30 -5.99
C LEU A 166 42.23 -0.33 -6.20
N VAL A 167 42.69 -1.18 -5.28
CA VAL A 167 43.97 -1.92 -5.42
C VAL A 167 43.96 -2.81 -6.67
N PHE A 168 42.86 -3.51 -6.93
CA PHE A 168 42.72 -4.35 -8.11
C PHE A 168 42.74 -3.54 -9.42
N CYS A 169 42.02 -2.41 -9.46
CA CYS A 169 42.07 -1.49 -10.59
C CYS A 169 43.47 -0.90 -10.81
N GLN A 170 44.22 -0.59 -9.75
CA GLN A 170 45.61 -0.12 -9.87
C GLN A 170 46.53 -1.19 -10.46
N LEU A 171 46.35 -2.45 -10.07
CA LEU A 171 47.10 -3.58 -10.63
C LEU A 171 46.82 -3.72 -12.14
N ILE A 172 45.54 -3.68 -12.53
CA ILE A 172 45.15 -3.72 -13.94
C ILE A 172 45.74 -2.54 -14.72
N LEU A 173 45.74 -1.33 -14.15
CA LEU A 173 46.31 -0.14 -14.79
C LEU A 173 47.82 -0.31 -15.03
N LYS A 174 48.57 -0.80 -14.03
CA LYS A 174 50.01 -1.05 -14.16
C LYS A 174 50.31 -2.07 -15.24
N VAL A 175 49.59 -3.20 -15.23
CA VAL A 175 49.74 -4.26 -16.23
C VAL A 175 49.36 -3.76 -17.63
N GLY A 176 48.26 -3.01 -17.75
CA GLY A 176 47.83 -2.39 -18.99
C GLY A 176 48.84 -1.39 -19.55
N ASN A 177 49.40 -0.52 -18.72
CA ASN A 177 50.43 0.44 -19.14
C ASN A 177 51.72 -0.24 -19.58
N PHE A 178 52.12 -1.33 -18.92
CA PHE A 178 53.27 -2.13 -19.33
C PHE A 178 53.05 -2.80 -20.70
N LEU A 179 51.90 -3.45 -20.89
CA LEU A 179 51.59 -4.13 -22.15
C LEU A 179 51.42 -3.17 -23.33
N ASN A 180 50.95 -1.95 -23.07
CA ASN A 180 50.74 -0.92 -24.09
C ASN A 180 51.89 0.10 -24.18
N TYR A 181 53.08 -0.24 -23.67
CA TYR A 181 54.22 0.66 -23.69
C TYR A 181 54.57 1.07 -25.14
N GLY A 182 54.73 2.39 -25.37
CA GLY A 182 55.00 2.95 -26.70
C GLY A 182 53.78 3.09 -27.62
N HIS A 183 52.59 2.65 -27.20
CA HIS A 183 51.32 2.92 -27.90
C HIS A 183 50.63 4.18 -27.33
N HIS A 184 49.71 4.77 -28.09
CA HIS A 184 48.89 5.92 -27.66
C HIS A 184 47.98 5.63 -26.45
N THR A 185 47.81 4.35 -26.09
CA THR A 185 47.09 3.87 -24.90
C THR A 185 48.01 3.49 -23.74
N GLY A 186 49.33 3.64 -23.90
CA GLY A 186 50.31 3.52 -22.81
C GLY A 186 50.33 4.75 -21.92
N ASP A 187 50.89 4.62 -20.72
CA ASP A 187 50.99 5.70 -19.70
C ASP A 187 49.64 6.34 -19.32
N ALA A 188 48.57 5.53 -19.28
CA ALA A 188 47.25 6.01 -18.87
C ALA A 188 47.20 6.27 -17.36
N GLY A 189 46.49 7.33 -16.96
CA GLY A 189 46.15 7.62 -15.55
C GLY A 189 44.95 6.83 -15.02
N GLY A 190 44.23 6.11 -15.88
CA GLY A 190 43.05 5.32 -15.53
C GLY A 190 42.39 4.68 -16.76
N PHE A 191 41.37 3.87 -16.53
CA PHE A 191 40.59 3.21 -17.60
C PHE A 191 39.09 3.24 -17.29
N LYS A 192 38.26 3.14 -18.33
CA LYS A 192 36.80 2.99 -18.18
C LYS A 192 36.48 1.63 -17.55
N ILE A 193 35.54 1.56 -16.59
CA ILE A 193 35.20 0.31 -15.90
C ILE A 193 34.80 -0.84 -16.84
N SER A 194 34.23 -0.54 -18.01
CA SER A 194 33.90 -1.52 -19.05
C SER A 194 35.14 -2.25 -19.60
N ALA A 195 36.34 -1.70 -19.44
CA ALA A 195 37.59 -2.35 -19.83
C ALA A 195 37.88 -3.62 -19.02
N LEU A 196 37.29 -3.79 -17.83
CA LEU A 196 37.42 -5.01 -17.03
C LEU A 196 36.96 -6.25 -17.80
N LEU A 197 35.94 -6.12 -18.65
CA LEU A 197 35.43 -7.21 -19.48
C LEU A 197 36.45 -7.64 -20.55
N ARG A 198 37.29 -6.72 -21.04
CA ARG A 198 38.30 -7.01 -22.07
C ARG A 198 39.51 -7.79 -21.53
N LEU A 199 39.65 -7.89 -20.21
CA LEU A 199 40.71 -8.70 -19.58
C LEU A 199 40.52 -10.20 -19.83
N THR A 200 39.30 -10.64 -20.09
CA THR A 200 39.00 -12.04 -20.48
C THR A 200 39.28 -12.30 -21.96
N GLU A 201 39.40 -11.26 -22.78
CA GLU A 201 39.61 -11.36 -24.23
C GLU A 201 41.09 -11.32 -24.61
N THR A 202 41.93 -10.68 -23.80
CA THR A 202 43.37 -10.54 -24.05
C THR A 202 44.09 -11.84 -23.69
N LYS A 203 44.48 -12.64 -24.69
CA LYS A 203 45.13 -13.95 -24.49
C LYS A 203 46.65 -13.83 -24.34
N ALA A 204 47.22 -14.70 -23.51
CA ALA A 204 48.66 -14.89 -23.42
C ALA A 204 49.17 -15.68 -24.64
N ASN A 205 50.49 -15.69 -24.82
CA ASN A 205 51.15 -16.46 -25.90
C ASN A 205 51.05 -17.99 -25.68
N GLN A 206 50.61 -18.42 -24.49
CA GLN A 206 50.27 -19.81 -24.17
C GLN A 206 48.77 -20.03 -24.35
N SER A 207 48.38 -21.17 -24.96
CA SER A 207 46.97 -21.48 -25.19
C SER A 207 46.20 -21.57 -23.87
N HIS A 208 44.98 -21.04 -23.87
CA HIS A 208 44.00 -21.07 -22.75
C HIS A 208 44.21 -20.13 -21.56
N ILE A 209 45.25 -19.28 -21.54
CA ILE A 209 45.45 -18.29 -20.47
C ILE A 209 45.10 -16.89 -20.97
N THR A 210 44.31 -16.15 -20.19
CA THR A 210 43.97 -14.74 -20.47
C THR A 210 44.69 -13.81 -19.50
N LEU A 211 44.72 -12.52 -19.80
CA LEU A 211 45.30 -11.51 -18.94
C LEU A 211 44.65 -11.50 -17.55
N LEU A 212 43.33 -11.73 -17.48
CA LEU A 212 42.64 -11.89 -16.20
C LEU A 212 43.20 -13.07 -15.38
N HIS A 213 43.42 -14.24 -16.00
CA HIS A 213 43.99 -15.40 -15.30
C HIS A 213 45.37 -15.06 -14.69
N HIS A 214 46.22 -14.40 -15.46
CA HIS A 214 47.56 -14.01 -15.01
C HIS A 214 47.54 -12.97 -13.88
N ILE A 215 46.65 -11.98 -13.97
CA ILE A 215 46.46 -10.96 -12.92
C ILE A 215 45.95 -11.60 -11.62
N LEU A 216 45.03 -12.56 -11.71
CA LEU A 216 44.49 -13.26 -10.54
C LEU A 216 45.53 -14.18 -9.87
N GLU A 217 46.42 -14.80 -10.66
CA GLU A 217 47.53 -15.62 -10.16
C GLU A 217 48.56 -14.77 -9.39
N GLY A 218 48.90 -13.59 -9.90
CA GLY A 218 49.83 -12.66 -9.25
C GLY A 218 49.28 -11.97 -7.99
N SER A 219 47.98 -12.12 -7.69
CA SER A 219 47.35 -11.48 -6.52
C SER A 219 46.24 -12.36 -5.93
N LEU A 220 46.62 -13.58 -5.52
CA LEU A 220 45.73 -14.57 -4.92
C LEU A 220 44.95 -14.05 -3.70
N ASP A 221 45.59 -13.26 -2.84
CA ASP A 221 44.93 -12.74 -1.63
C ASP A 221 43.92 -11.61 -1.94
N ALA A 222 44.25 -10.70 -2.86
CA ALA A 222 43.31 -9.67 -3.31
C ALA A 222 42.13 -10.28 -4.10
N SER A 223 42.40 -11.33 -4.88
CA SER A 223 41.38 -12.10 -5.61
C SER A 223 40.39 -12.79 -4.67
N LYS A 224 40.88 -13.50 -3.64
CA LYS A 224 40.03 -14.16 -2.63
C LYS A 224 39.18 -13.16 -1.86
N ASP A 225 39.74 -12.01 -1.52
CA ASP A 225 39.01 -10.96 -0.81
C ASP A 225 37.95 -10.29 -1.69
N LEU A 226 38.24 -10.04 -2.97
CA LEU A 226 37.27 -9.53 -3.92
C LEU A 226 36.14 -10.56 -4.19
N GLN A 227 36.48 -11.86 -4.19
CA GLN A 227 35.50 -12.94 -4.30
C GLN A 227 34.51 -12.94 -3.12
N LYS A 228 34.98 -12.65 -1.89
CA LYS A 228 34.10 -12.51 -0.72
C LYS A 228 33.16 -11.31 -0.85
N GLU A 229 33.65 -10.18 -1.37
CA GLU A 229 32.80 -9.00 -1.63
C GLU A 229 31.72 -9.31 -2.67
N PHE A 230 32.07 -9.96 -3.78
CA PHE A 230 31.09 -10.37 -4.79
C PHE A 230 30.08 -11.38 -4.23
N ALA A 231 30.53 -12.33 -3.41
CA ALA A 231 29.61 -13.24 -2.71
C ALA A 231 28.67 -12.51 -1.75
N SER A 232 29.14 -11.45 -1.07
CA SER A 232 28.28 -10.60 -0.25
C SER A 232 27.24 -9.85 -1.08
N ILE A 233 27.60 -9.37 -2.27
CA ILE A 233 26.68 -8.70 -3.20
C ILE A 233 25.62 -9.68 -3.73
N GLU A 234 26.00 -10.89 -4.14
CA GLU A 234 25.05 -11.91 -4.57
C GLU A 234 24.12 -12.34 -3.42
N LYS A 235 24.66 -12.50 -2.20
CA LYS A 235 23.83 -12.77 -1.02
C LYS A 235 22.80 -11.66 -0.78
N LYS A 236 23.22 -10.38 -0.85
CA LYS A 236 22.30 -9.23 -0.74
C LYS A 236 21.25 -9.23 -1.84
N LYS A 237 21.60 -9.63 -3.06
CA LYS A 237 20.65 -9.77 -4.17
C LYS A 237 19.63 -10.89 -3.91
N GLU A 238 20.05 -12.03 -3.35
CA GLU A 238 19.13 -13.08 -2.92
C GLU A 238 18.19 -12.62 -1.80
N GLU A 239 18.73 -11.94 -0.78
CA GLU A 239 17.95 -11.32 0.30
C GLU A 239 16.93 -10.31 -0.28
N LEU A 240 17.32 -9.56 -1.31
CA LEU A 240 16.45 -8.64 -2.03
C LEU A 240 15.33 -9.37 -2.77
N ALA A 241 15.64 -10.50 -3.41
CA ALA A 241 14.67 -11.32 -4.12
C ALA A 241 13.64 -11.91 -3.15
N ASP A 242 14.09 -12.47 -2.03
CA ASP A 242 13.21 -12.96 -0.96
C ASP A 242 12.30 -11.85 -0.44
N TYR A 243 12.87 -10.68 -0.16
CA TYR A 243 12.12 -9.53 0.33
C TYR A 243 11.04 -9.06 -0.65
N PHE A 244 11.28 -9.18 -1.96
CA PHE A 244 10.28 -8.86 -2.99
C PHE A 244 9.35 -10.01 -3.35
N CYS A 245 9.53 -11.19 -2.73
CA CYS A 245 8.85 -12.42 -3.14
C CYS A 245 9.08 -12.74 -4.63
N GLU A 246 10.25 -12.39 -5.15
CA GLU A 246 10.68 -12.66 -6.52
C GLU A 246 11.55 -13.93 -6.58
N ASP A 247 11.68 -14.52 -7.77
CA ASP A 247 12.57 -15.65 -7.97
C ASP A 247 14.04 -15.21 -7.86
N ARG A 248 14.77 -15.76 -6.88
CA ARG A 248 16.20 -15.46 -6.63
C ARG A 248 17.09 -15.58 -7.87
N LYS A 249 16.75 -16.50 -8.78
CA LYS A 249 17.53 -16.76 -9.99
C LYS A 249 17.14 -15.87 -11.16
N LYS A 250 15.95 -15.26 -11.13
CA LYS A 250 15.44 -14.39 -12.20
C LYS A 250 15.52 -12.91 -11.87
N LEU A 251 15.73 -12.56 -10.59
CA LEU A 251 15.86 -11.16 -10.18
C LEU A 251 17.05 -10.50 -10.88
N SER A 252 16.77 -9.53 -11.74
CA SER A 252 17.74 -8.64 -12.36
C SER A 252 17.78 -7.32 -11.59
N LEU A 253 18.95 -6.96 -11.06
CA LEU A 253 19.13 -5.67 -10.38
C LEU A 253 18.89 -4.49 -11.33
N GLU A 254 19.20 -4.66 -12.62
CA GLU A 254 18.92 -3.67 -13.65
C GLU A 254 17.41 -3.46 -13.82
N ASP A 255 16.64 -4.55 -13.90
CA ASP A 255 15.17 -4.46 -14.01
C ASP A 255 14.56 -3.88 -12.74
N VAL A 256 15.08 -4.24 -11.57
CA VAL A 256 14.68 -3.62 -10.29
C VAL A 256 14.94 -2.12 -10.33
N PHE A 257 16.12 -1.67 -10.74
CA PHE A 257 16.45 -0.23 -10.81
C PHE A 257 15.61 0.52 -11.83
N ASN A 258 15.35 -0.08 -12.99
CA ASN A 258 14.48 0.49 -14.02
C ASN A 258 13.03 0.58 -13.55
N THR A 259 12.52 -0.47 -12.89
CA THR A 259 11.19 -0.47 -12.27
C THR A 259 11.09 0.61 -11.20
N MET A 260 12.13 0.76 -10.36
CA MET A 260 12.19 1.78 -9.31
C MET A 260 12.24 3.19 -9.86
N LYS A 261 13.04 3.42 -10.90
CA LYS A 261 13.11 4.70 -11.59
C LYS A 261 11.75 5.08 -12.17
N THR A 262 11.13 4.15 -12.89
CA THR A 262 9.80 4.35 -13.50
C THR A 262 8.75 4.62 -12.42
N PHE A 263 8.78 3.83 -11.34
CA PHE A 263 7.87 4.00 -10.21
C PHE A 263 8.04 5.38 -9.55
N ARG A 264 9.28 5.83 -9.30
CA ARG A 264 9.56 7.17 -8.76
C ARG A 264 8.96 8.27 -9.64
N GLU A 265 9.13 8.17 -10.95
CA GLU A 265 8.58 9.13 -11.90
C GLU A 265 7.05 9.17 -11.83
N LEU A 266 6.39 8.00 -11.80
CA LEU A 266 4.95 7.89 -11.64
C LEU A 266 4.47 8.44 -10.29
N PHE A 267 5.20 8.16 -9.21
CA PHE A 267 4.88 8.63 -7.86
C PHE A 267 4.95 10.15 -7.74
N LEU A 268 6.02 10.77 -8.24
CA LEU A 268 6.16 12.22 -8.25
C LEU A 268 5.06 12.89 -9.07
N LYS A 269 4.71 12.29 -10.22
CA LYS A 269 3.60 12.76 -11.03
C LYS A 269 2.26 12.66 -10.29
N ALA A 270 1.98 11.53 -9.64
CA ALA A 270 0.76 11.34 -8.86
C ALA A 270 0.67 12.29 -7.65
N LEU A 271 1.80 12.59 -6.99
CA LEU A 271 1.86 13.62 -5.93
C LEU A 271 1.43 14.99 -6.45
N GLN A 272 1.99 15.41 -7.59
CA GLN A 272 1.63 16.68 -8.21
C GLN A 272 0.15 16.72 -8.60
N GLU A 273 -0.36 15.67 -9.25
CA GLU A 273 -1.78 15.57 -9.62
C GLU A 273 -2.71 15.62 -8.40
N ASN A 274 -2.30 15.04 -7.27
CA ASN A 274 -3.05 15.10 -6.01
C ASN A 274 -3.08 16.52 -5.42
N GLU A 275 -1.97 17.26 -5.47
CA GLU A 275 -1.91 18.66 -5.04
C GLU A 275 -2.80 19.55 -5.92
N GLU A 276 -2.76 19.36 -7.23
CA GLU A 276 -3.59 20.07 -8.19
C GLU A 276 -5.09 19.79 -7.96
N ARG A 277 -5.47 18.52 -7.74
CA ARG A 277 -6.85 18.14 -7.39
C ARG A 277 -7.32 18.82 -6.10
N LYS A 278 -6.50 18.84 -5.05
CA LYS A 278 -6.82 19.54 -3.78
C LYS A 278 -7.00 21.05 -4.00
N ALA A 279 -6.11 21.66 -4.78
CA ALA A 279 -6.20 23.09 -5.10
C ALA A 279 -7.48 23.43 -5.89
N GLN A 280 -7.83 22.61 -6.88
CA GLN A 280 -9.07 22.78 -7.65
C GLN A 280 -10.31 22.59 -6.79
N ALA A 281 -10.34 21.57 -5.93
CA ALA A 281 -11.45 21.33 -5.00
C ALA A 281 -11.67 22.55 -4.08
N ALA A 282 -10.60 23.06 -3.44
CA ALA A 282 -10.66 24.23 -2.59
C ALA A 282 -11.14 25.49 -3.33
N LYS A 283 -10.68 25.69 -4.57
CA LYS A 283 -11.10 26.81 -5.43
C LYS A 283 -12.58 26.70 -5.81
N SER A 284 -13.05 25.50 -6.15
CA SER A 284 -14.45 25.24 -6.48
C SER A 284 -15.38 25.49 -5.28
N GLU A 285 -14.95 25.13 -4.07
CA GLU A 285 -15.71 25.31 -2.85
C GLU A 285 -15.80 26.79 -2.47
N LYS A 286 -14.70 27.54 -2.58
CA LYS A 286 -14.69 29.00 -2.41
C LYS A 286 -15.67 29.68 -3.39
N ARG A 287 -15.68 29.25 -4.66
CA ARG A 287 -16.59 29.80 -5.67
C ARG A 287 -18.07 29.50 -5.37
N LYS A 288 -18.38 28.26 -4.92
CA LYS A 288 -19.75 27.90 -4.47
C LYS A 288 -20.21 28.74 -3.28
N LYS A 289 -19.33 29.02 -2.30
CA LYS A 289 -19.63 29.87 -1.15
C LYS A 289 -19.87 31.33 -1.54
N GLN A 290 -19.10 31.87 -2.49
CA GLN A 290 -19.32 33.22 -3.02
C GLN A 290 -20.68 33.36 -3.71
N LEU A 291 -21.02 32.44 -4.62
CA LEU A 291 -22.30 32.45 -5.33
C LEU A 291 -23.49 32.37 -4.35
N ARG A 292 -23.44 31.46 -3.36
CA ARG A 292 -24.47 31.38 -2.31
C ARG A 292 -24.58 32.67 -1.49
N GLY A 293 -23.46 33.34 -1.21
CA GLY A 293 -23.44 34.62 -0.51
C GLY A 293 -24.04 35.77 -1.33
N GLU A 294 -23.83 35.78 -2.64
CA GLU A 294 -24.40 36.76 -3.57
C GLU A 294 -25.91 36.56 -3.74
N ASP A 295 -26.37 35.31 -3.90
CA ASP A 295 -27.79 34.98 -3.98
C ASP A 295 -28.55 35.34 -2.70
N ALA A 296 -27.97 35.06 -1.52
CA ALA A 296 -28.56 35.44 -0.24
C ALA A 296 -28.66 36.97 -0.06
N LYS A 297 -27.71 37.74 -0.60
CA LYS A 297 -27.77 39.21 -0.61
C LYS A 297 -28.84 39.74 -1.58
N ARG A 298 -28.99 39.13 -2.75
CA ARG A 298 -30.05 39.46 -3.72
C ARG A 298 -31.45 39.28 -3.12
N LEU A 299 -31.70 38.13 -2.51
CA LEU A 299 -32.99 37.82 -1.88
C LEU A 299 -33.35 38.81 -0.74
N LYS A 300 -32.36 39.25 0.05
CA LYS A 300 -32.58 40.29 1.08
C LYS A 300 -32.85 41.68 0.48
N GLY A 301 -32.22 42.02 -0.65
CA GLY A 301 -32.43 43.29 -1.35
C GLY A 301 -33.81 43.41 -2.01
N GLU A 302 -34.36 42.31 -2.52
CA GLU A 302 -35.71 42.26 -3.08
C GLU A 302 -36.78 42.36 -1.98
N TYR A 303 -36.61 41.65 -0.87
CA TYR A 303 -37.51 41.78 0.29
C TYR A 303 -37.50 43.19 0.91
N GLY A 304 -36.34 43.86 0.94
CA GLY A 304 -36.22 45.23 1.44
C GLY A 304 -36.89 46.29 0.54
N LYS A 305 -37.00 46.05 -0.77
CA LYS A 305 -37.66 46.96 -1.72
C LYS A 305 -39.18 46.81 -1.74
N SER A 306 -39.74 45.66 -1.36
CA SER A 306 -41.19 45.45 -1.30
C SER A 306 -41.88 46.04 -0.05
N ILE A 307 -41.14 46.58 0.93
CA ILE A 307 -41.70 47.12 2.19
C ILE A 307 -41.83 48.67 2.19
N THR A 308 -41.54 49.37 1.09
CA THR A 308 -41.96 50.78 0.94
C THR A 308 -43.34 50.86 0.31
N PHE A 309 -44.38 50.48 1.06
CA PHE A 309 -45.76 50.84 0.72
C PHE A 309 -46.00 52.30 1.11
N ASN A 310 -46.41 53.11 0.13
CA ASN A 310 -46.89 54.47 0.28
C ASN A 310 -47.88 54.57 1.45
N LYS A 311 -47.49 55.30 2.51
CA LYS A 311 -48.44 56.08 3.31
C LYS A 311 -48.57 57.44 2.62
N ASN A 312 -49.70 57.68 1.99
CA ASN A 312 -50.44 58.95 1.94
C ASN A 312 -51.72 58.74 1.14
#